data_AF-A0A917GNQ4-F1
#
_entry.id   AF-A0A917GNQ4-F1
#
_cell.length_a   1.000
_cell.length_b   1.000
_cell.length_c   1.000
_cell.angle_alpha   90.00
_cell.angle_beta   90.00
_cell.angle_gamma   90.00
#
_symmetry.space_group_name_H-M   'P 1'
#
loop_
_entity.id
_entity.type
_entity.pdbx_description
1 polymer ?
#
loop_
_entity_poly.entity_id
_entity_poly.type
_entity_poly.pdbx_seq_one_letter_code
_entity_poly.pdbx_strand_id
1 'polypeptide(L)' 'MQVGKFQPNQSNWSGMSDENLISCYNEALAAKCDADFIEILLCVMRGRGLKVDYPSEEVK' A
#
# COMPACT_ATOMS: atom_id res chain seq x y z
N MET A 1 14.76 -20.84 9.69
CA MET A 1 14.71 -19.40 9.34
C MET A 1 13.59 -18.78 10.15
N GLN A 2 13.89 -17.86 11.06
CA GLN A 2 12.86 -17.17 11.84
C GLN A 2 12.20 -16.15 10.91
N VAL A 3 10.94 -16.39 10.56
CA VAL A 3 10.13 -15.44 9.80
C VAL A 3 9.87 -14.27 10.74
N GLY A 4 10.74 -13.25 10.68
CA GLY A 4 10.51 -11.99 11.37
C GLY A 4 9.18 -11.46 10.86
N LYS A 5 8.19 -11.29 11.75
CA LYS A 5 6.93 -10.64 11.41
C LYS A 5 7.29 -9.30 10.80
N PHE A 6 7.02 -9.14 9.51
CA PHE A 6 7.09 -7.84 8.86
C PHE A 6 6.05 -6.97 9.58
N GLN A 7 6.52 -6.18 10.55
CA GLN A 7 5.71 -5.11 11.11
C GLN A 7 5.99 -3.91 10.22
N PRO A 8 5.05 -3.50 9.36
CA PRO A 8 5.21 -2.24 8.66
C PRO A 8 5.40 -1.18 9.73
N ASN A 9 6.59 -0.61 9.78
CA ASN A 9 6.93 0.43 10.72
C ASN A 9 6.06 1.64 10.35
N GLN A 10 4.89 1.76 10.98
CA GLN A 10 3.86 2.75 10.66
C GLN A 10 4.40 4.19 10.77
N SER A 11 5.53 4.37 11.45
CA SER A 11 6.12 5.66 11.80
C SER A 11 6.74 6.47 10.65
N ASN A 12 6.97 5.91 9.45
CA ASN A 12 7.64 6.66 8.37
C ASN A 12 6.70 7.24 7.31
N TRP A 13 5.41 6.90 7.38
CA TRP A 13 4.46 7.27 6.34
C TRP A 13 3.73 8.57 6.66
N SER A 14 3.72 9.02 7.92
CA SER A 14 3.02 10.24 8.37
C SER A 14 3.49 11.53 7.70
N GLY A 15 4.69 11.56 7.11
CA GLY A 15 5.20 12.70 6.34
C GLY A 15 4.76 12.73 4.87
N MET A 16 4.16 11.65 4.36
CA MET A 16 3.68 11.58 2.98
C MET A 16 2.26 12.13 2.88
N SER A 17 2.00 13.02 1.91
CA SER A 17 0.64 13.50 1.61
C SER A 17 -0.22 12.39 1.02
N ASP A 18 -1.54 12.56 1.09
CA ASP A 18 -2.49 11.58 0.55
C ASP A 18 -2.35 11.42 -0.97
N GLU A 19 -2.10 12.51 -1.69
CA GLU A 19 -1.83 12.49 -3.14
C GLU A 19 -0.59 11.66 -3.48
N ASN A 20 0.50 11.85 -2.72
CA ASN A 20 1.72 11.08 -2.93
C ASN A 20 1.54 9.59 -2.58
N LEU A 21 0.72 9.30 -1.57
CA LEU A 21 0.40 7.92 -1.19
C LEU A 21 -0.43 7.22 -2.27
N ILE A 22 -1.41 7.92 -2.86
CA ILE A 22 -2.19 7.43 -4.00
C ILE A 22 -1.30 7.23 -5.24
N SER A 23 -0.43 8.19 -5.56
CA SER A 23 0.52 8.05 -6.69
C SER A 23 1.41 6.84 -6.49
N CYS A 24 2.00 6.68 -5.31
CA CYS A 24 2.86 5.56 -4.96
C CYS A 24 2.14 4.21 -5.10
N TYR A 25 0.88 4.12 -4.66
CA TYR A 25 0.05 2.93 -4.84
C TYR A 25 -0.19 2.61 -6.32
N ASN A 26 -0.55 3.60 -7.14
CA ASN A 26 -0.78 3.39 -8.57
C ASN A 26 0.50 2.98 -9.30
N GLU A 27 1.63 3.61 -8.98
CA GLU A 27 2.94 3.25 -9.53
C GLU A 27 3.36 1.83 -9.13
N ALA A 28 3.13 1.45 -7.86
CA ALA A 28 3.41 0.10 -7.38
C ALA A 28 2.56 -0.97 -8.09
N LEU A 29 1.28 -0.68 -8.35
CA LEU A 29 0.41 -1.55 -9.15
C LEU A 29 0.90 -1.69 -10.59
N ALA A 30 1.21 -0.57 -11.25
CA ALA A 30 1.69 -0.56 -12.63
C ALA A 30 3.03 -1.28 -12.79
N ALA A 31 3.91 -1.17 -11.79
CA ALA A 31 5.20 -1.85 -11.74
C ALA A 31 5.10 -3.33 -11.33
N LYS A 32 3.91 -3.82 -10.96
CA LYS A 32 3.71 -5.16 -10.40
C LYS A 32 4.66 -5.43 -9.22
N CYS A 33 4.77 -4.44 -8.34
CA CYS A 33 5.53 -4.57 -7.11
C CYS A 33 4.99 -5.70 -6.24
N ASP A 34 5.81 -6.08 -5.25
CA ASP A 34 5.48 -7.13 -4.31
C ASP A 34 4.10 -6.92 -3.66
N ALA A 35 3.35 -8.02 -3.51
CA ALA A 35 1.99 -7.98 -2.95
C ALA A 35 1.98 -7.48 -1.51
N ASP A 36 3.00 -7.80 -0.71
CA ASP A 36 3.12 -7.32 0.67
C ASP A 36 3.33 -5.80 0.68
N PHE A 37 4.11 -5.27 -0.27
CA PHE A 37 4.31 -3.83 -0.41
C PHE A 37 2.99 -3.09 -0.73
N ILE A 38 2.21 -3.63 -1.67
CA ILE A 38 0.90 -3.10 -2.03
C ILE A 38 -0.07 -3.15 -0.84
N GLU A 39 -0.05 -4.25 -0.07
CA GLU A 39 -0.90 -4.40 1.12
C GLU A 39 -0.56 -3.38 2.22
N ILE A 40 0.73 -3.06 2.39
CA ILE A 40 1.18 -2.02 3.34
C ILE A 40 0.64 -0.64 2.92
N LEU A 41 0.74 -0.30 1.64
CA LEU A 41 0.20 0.97 1.12
C LEU A 41 -1.31 1.07 1.37
N LEU A 42 -2.05 0.00 1.10
CA LEU A 42 -3.49 -0.06 1.37
C LEU A 42 -3.82 0.05 2.86
N CYS A 43 -3.04 -0.58 3.72
CA CYS A 43 -3.20 -0.45 5.17
C CYS A 43 -3.03 1.01 5.62
N VAL A 44 -2.03 1.72 5.10
CA VAL A 44 -1.81 3.14 5.40
C VAL A 44 -2.96 3.99 4.87
N MET A 45 -3.39 3.77 3.61
CA MET A 45 -4.49 4.52 2.99
C MET A 45 -5.82 4.34 3.72
N ARG A 46 -6.14 3.11 4.12
CA ARG A 46 -7.33 2.80 4.94
C ARG A 46 -7.25 3.46 6.30
N GLY A 47 -6.08 3.46 6.93
CA GLY A 47 -5.84 4.16 8.21
C GLY A 47 -6.10 5.66 8.14
N ARG A 48 -6.01 6.25 6.93
CA ARG A 48 -6.32 7.67 6.66
C ARG A 48 -7.72 7.93 6.14
N GLY A 49 -8.54 6.90 5.95
CA GLY A 49 -9.89 7.02 5.39
C GLY A 49 -9.91 7.31 3.88
N LEU A 50 -8.81 7.08 3.17
CA LEU A 50 -8.76 7.24 1.71
C LEU A 50 -9.54 6.11 1.05
N LYS A 51 -10.47 6.48 0.16
CA LYS A 51 -11.16 5.52 -0.71
C LYS A 51 -10.25 5.20 -1.88
N VAL A 52 -9.55 4.09 -1.77
CA VAL A 52 -8.84 3.49 -2.90
C VAL A 52 -9.74 2.39 -3.43
N ASP A 53 -10.20 2.56 -4.67
CA ASP A 53 -10.71 1.44 -5.43
C ASP A 53 -9.56 0.46 -5.60
N TYR A 54 -9.66 -0.67 -4.89
CA TYR A 54 -8.84 -1.82 -5.22
C TYR A 54 -9.13 -2.08 -6.71
N PRO A 55 -8.13 -2.36 -7.56
CA PRO A 55 -8.42 -2.98 -8.83
C PRO A 55 -9.04 -4.33 -8.49
N SER A 56 -10.36 -4.33 -8.33
CA SER A 56 -11.20 -5.50 -8.15
C SER A 56 -10.76 -6.41 -9.27
N GLU A 57 -10.22 -7.57 -8.93
CA GLU A 57 -9.75 -8.57 -9.88
C GLU A 57 -10.69 -8.59 -11.10
N GLU A 58 -10.27 -8.00 -12.22
CA GLU A 58 -10.64 -8.51 -13.54
C GLU A 58 -9.86 -9.80 -13.71
N VAL A 59 -10.20 -10.79 -12.87
CA VAL A 59 -9.99 -12.19 -13.19
C VAL A 59 -11.19 -12.56 -14.06
N LYS A 60 -11.04 -12.27 -15.34
CA LYS A 60 -11.43 -13.15 -16.45
C LYS A 60 -10.82 -12.72 -17.77
#